data_AF-A0A843B115-F1
#
_entry.id   AF-A0A843B115-F1
#
_cell.length_a   1.000
_cell.length_b   1.000
_cell.length_c   1.000
_cell.angle_alpha   90.00
_cell.angle_beta   90.00
_cell.angle_gamma   90.00
#
_symmetry.space_group_name_H-M   'P 1'
#
loop_
_entity.id
_entity.type
_entity.pdbx_description
1 polymer ?
#
loop_
_entity_poly.entity_id
_entity_poly.type
_entity_poly.pdbx_seq_one_letter_code
_entity_poly.pdbx_strand_id
1 'polypeptide(L)'
;MMIAMSFHVMVGVTEANSDRGSEDWSIDVSDQPRLSPMPDGTVTSLFDDRDISVMELGLDPPATYHTQDLTNLFYWTPNATYVFDLDAPESFSLYAIDGTKLVDESRFGLSVGSERLVPSNGKFVTVSDDILLVEYGVRSKDGAVAKMSTEYNFTKGNPKITASVLSADPLADWSVEWAVVPNRNATIASTADQKQVSLSDLAGKSPAFSTLSAPLRLGSNNFVVDWSDAKSGQLSVSSVADSKGAERATLTVAFDDGAAVIDPTIICTSTDPYPTGMNNQRKLFKYDGNYWLFYNSGNRISYRTSVDGVNWNAAVALQGGTSPSSGTGFDLACRNGVVAVTWLDTTSNLKFVKGNILSNNVTWSTSYTVPPFTVHIQPPSIAIGYDGSFYLTYQYSASPYVKVLWSATGSSQSRGSMRRMCPHSIRAAIQEATHCGTFCFQSPTVLSLSWKPLEAPRPTI
;
A
#
# COMPACT_ATOMS: atom_id res chain seq x y z
N MET A 1 -45.57 -1.99 -15.70
CA MET A 1 -45.83 -2.94 -16.81
C MET A 1 -45.26 -4.27 -16.37
N MET A 2 -46.14 -5.25 -16.14
CA MET A 2 -45.83 -6.53 -15.51
C MET A 2 -45.68 -7.58 -16.63
N ILE A 3 -44.58 -8.33 -16.63
CA ILE A 3 -44.46 -9.55 -17.44
C ILE A 3 -44.17 -10.68 -16.46
N ALA A 4 -45.10 -11.63 -16.40
CA ALA A 4 -44.93 -12.91 -15.71
C ALA A 4 -44.27 -13.91 -16.67
N MET A 5 -43.40 -14.75 -16.15
CA MET A 5 -42.93 -15.96 -16.85
C MET A 5 -43.06 -17.16 -15.91
N SER A 6 -43.63 -18.24 -16.46
CA SER A 6 -43.84 -19.53 -15.80
C SER A 6 -42.83 -20.53 -16.33
N PHE A 7 -42.37 -21.45 -15.48
CA PHE A 7 -41.54 -22.59 -15.90
C PHE A 7 -42.18 -23.89 -15.42
N HIS A 8 -42.22 -24.90 -16.30
CA HIS A 8 -42.53 -26.30 -15.94
C HIS A 8 -41.24 -27.00 -15.54
N VAL A 9 -41.24 -27.65 -14.38
CA VAL A 9 -40.17 -28.54 -13.94
C VAL A 9 -40.68 -29.97 -14.08
N MET A 10 -40.07 -30.77 -14.96
CA MET A 10 -40.20 -32.22 -14.90
C MET A 10 -39.19 -32.74 -13.87
N VAL A 11 -39.72 -33.25 -12.76
CA VAL A 11 -38.94 -33.93 -11.72
C VAL A 11 -38.74 -35.38 -12.17
N GLY A 12 -37.53 -35.71 -12.60
CA GLY A 12 -37.10 -37.10 -12.71
C GLY A 12 -36.90 -37.67 -11.31
N VAL A 13 -37.75 -38.61 -10.92
CA VAL A 13 -37.68 -39.34 -9.67
C VAL A 13 -36.51 -40.31 -9.74
N THR A 14 -35.55 -40.22 -8.82
CA THR A 14 -34.63 -41.33 -8.52
C THR A 14 -35.12 -42.03 -7.26
N GLU A 15 -35.85 -43.13 -7.45
CA GLU A 15 -36.08 -44.09 -6.38
C GLU A 15 -34.83 -44.96 -6.15
N ALA A 16 -34.67 -45.34 -4.89
CA ALA A 16 -33.59 -46.16 -4.39
C ALA A 16 -33.93 -47.66 -4.46
N ASN A 17 -32.84 -48.45 -4.54
CA ASN A 17 -32.66 -49.82 -4.06
C ASN A 17 -33.12 -51.05 -4.87
N SER A 18 -32.13 -51.95 -4.98
CA SER A 18 -32.13 -53.40 -4.71
C SER A 18 -32.04 -54.37 -5.89
N ASP A 19 -31.00 -55.21 -5.79
CA ASP A 19 -30.84 -56.59 -6.25
C ASP A 19 -31.69 -57.11 -7.42
N ARG A 20 -31.02 -57.40 -8.55
CA ARG A 20 -30.90 -58.77 -9.13
C ARG A 20 -30.40 -58.72 -10.58
N GLY A 21 -29.59 -59.71 -10.93
CA GLY A 21 -29.57 -60.30 -12.27
C GLY A 21 -28.63 -59.63 -13.26
N SER A 22 -27.52 -60.30 -13.56
CA SER A 22 -26.75 -60.08 -14.77
C SER A 22 -27.58 -60.49 -15.99
N GLU A 23 -28.33 -59.57 -16.55
CA GLU A 23 -28.81 -59.67 -17.92
C GLU A 23 -28.18 -58.54 -18.73
N ASP A 24 -27.64 -58.93 -19.87
CA ASP A 24 -26.96 -58.06 -20.82
C ASP A 24 -28.02 -57.36 -21.67
N TRP A 25 -28.48 -56.18 -21.22
CA TRP A 25 -29.41 -55.35 -21.97
C TRP A 25 -28.60 -54.44 -22.89
N SER A 26 -28.42 -54.87 -24.15
CA SER A 26 -27.99 -53.98 -25.22
C SER A 26 -29.12 -52.98 -25.51
N ILE A 27 -28.98 -51.74 -25.04
CA ILE A 27 -29.83 -50.64 -25.47
C ILE A 27 -29.47 -50.31 -26.92
N ASP A 28 -30.43 -50.52 -27.82
CA ASP A 28 -30.37 -49.99 -29.17
C ASP A 28 -30.52 -48.46 -29.10
N VAL A 29 -29.43 -47.74 -29.36
CA VAL A 29 -29.36 -46.26 -29.32
C VAL A 29 -29.83 -45.64 -30.65
N SER A 30 -30.44 -46.41 -31.56
CA SER A 30 -30.82 -45.90 -32.89
C SER A 30 -32.02 -44.95 -32.92
N ASP A 31 -32.81 -44.86 -31.84
CA ASP A 31 -34.01 -44.00 -31.74
C ASP A 31 -33.90 -42.89 -30.69
N GLN A 32 -32.78 -42.16 -30.67
CA GLN A 32 -32.76 -40.85 -30.02
C GLN A 32 -33.47 -39.83 -30.92
N PRO A 33 -34.55 -39.15 -30.46
CA PRO A 33 -35.15 -38.08 -31.24
C PRO A 33 -34.07 -37.03 -31.54
N ARG A 34 -33.87 -36.74 -32.83
CA ARG A 34 -32.94 -35.68 -33.27
C ARG A 34 -33.44 -34.35 -32.71
N LEU A 35 -32.95 -33.98 -31.53
CA LEU A 35 -33.12 -32.64 -30.99
C LEU A 35 -32.45 -31.69 -31.98
N SER A 36 -33.26 -30.85 -32.62
CA SER A 36 -32.72 -29.75 -33.42
C SER A 36 -31.79 -28.92 -32.52
N PRO A 37 -30.60 -28.52 -32.99
CA PRO A 37 -29.72 -27.66 -32.21
C PRO A 37 -30.52 -26.44 -31.77
N MET A 38 -30.50 -26.14 -30.47
CA MET A 38 -31.13 -24.92 -29.99
C MET A 38 -30.52 -23.72 -30.73
N PRO A 39 -31.33 -22.72 -31.12
CA PRO A 39 -30.80 -21.50 -31.72
C PRO A 39 -29.73 -20.90 -30.82
N ASP A 40 -28.65 -20.40 -31.41
CA ASP A 40 -27.60 -19.70 -30.67
C ASP A 40 -28.23 -18.57 -29.84
N GLY A 41 -28.18 -18.72 -28.51
CA GLY A 41 -28.57 -17.67 -27.60
C GLY A 41 -27.59 -16.51 -27.70
N THR A 42 -28.06 -15.33 -28.06
CA THR A 42 -27.24 -14.12 -28.02
C THR A 42 -27.40 -13.45 -26.65
N VAL A 43 -26.29 -13.34 -25.91
CA VAL A 43 -26.23 -12.50 -24.72
C VAL A 43 -25.89 -11.08 -25.18
N THR A 44 -26.85 -10.18 -25.08
CA THR A 44 -26.62 -8.74 -25.26
C THR A 44 -26.35 -8.14 -23.89
N SER A 45 -25.10 -7.79 -23.58
CA SER A 45 -24.80 -6.97 -22.41
C SER A 45 -25.03 -5.51 -22.77
N LEU A 46 -26.08 -4.91 -22.22
CA LEU A 46 -26.22 -3.46 -22.21
C LEU A 46 -25.39 -2.94 -21.04
N PHE A 47 -24.22 -2.36 -21.35
CA PHE A 47 -23.57 -1.45 -20.41
C PHE A 47 -24.44 -0.19 -20.42
N ASP A 48 -25.20 0.00 -19.34
CA ASP A 48 -25.96 1.23 -19.15
C ASP A 48 -24.97 2.32 -18.76
N ASP A 49 -24.41 3.01 -19.76
CA ASP A 49 -23.49 4.14 -19.63
C ASP A 49 -24.18 5.40 -19.05
N ARG A 50 -25.35 5.27 -18.41
CA ARG A 50 -25.99 6.37 -17.69
C ARG A 50 -25.11 6.76 -16.50
N ASP A 51 -24.26 7.73 -16.77
CA ASP A 51 -23.45 8.52 -15.86
C ASP A 51 -22.65 7.67 -14.86
N ILE A 52 -21.75 6.83 -15.38
CA ILE A 52 -20.52 6.62 -14.62
C ILE A 52 -19.76 7.94 -14.70
N SER A 53 -20.10 8.87 -13.81
CA SER A 53 -19.21 9.95 -13.45
C SER A 53 -17.98 9.29 -12.84
N VAL A 54 -17.04 8.88 -13.69
CA VAL A 54 -15.67 8.73 -13.27
C VAL A 54 -15.27 10.15 -12.90
N MET A 55 -15.40 10.49 -11.61
CA MET A 55 -14.54 11.50 -11.07
C MET A 55 -13.14 11.01 -11.42
N GLU A 56 -12.52 11.62 -12.44
CA GLU A 56 -11.13 11.99 -12.28
C GLU A 56 -11.11 12.78 -10.97
N LEU A 57 -10.93 12.07 -9.86
CA LEU A 57 -10.26 12.68 -8.74
C LEU A 57 -8.97 13.17 -9.39
N GLY A 58 -8.88 14.48 -9.59
CA GLY A 58 -7.59 15.15 -9.68
C GLY A 58 -6.91 14.82 -8.36
N LEU A 59 -6.40 13.59 -8.25
CA LEU A 59 -5.56 13.15 -7.18
C LEU A 59 -4.27 13.91 -7.45
N ASP A 60 -4.28 15.18 -7.04
CA ASP A 60 -3.05 15.81 -6.64
C ASP A 60 -2.33 14.76 -5.79
N PRO A 61 -1.06 14.46 -6.11
CA PRO A 61 -0.30 13.47 -5.35
C PRO A 61 -0.48 13.77 -3.86
N PRO A 62 -0.69 12.73 -3.02
CA PRO A 62 -1.11 12.92 -1.63
C PRO A 62 -0.26 14.02 -1.00
N ALA A 63 -0.92 15.13 -0.64
CA ALA A 63 -0.22 16.30 -0.11
C ALA A 63 0.56 15.89 1.13
N THR A 64 1.73 16.49 1.33
CA THR A 64 2.42 16.34 2.61
C THR A 64 1.51 16.85 3.71
N TYR A 65 1.44 16.12 4.83
CA TYR A 65 0.73 16.57 6.02
C TYR A 65 1.49 16.14 7.26
N HIS A 66 1.24 16.83 8.38
CA HIS A 66 1.83 16.49 9.65
C HIS A 66 0.81 15.91 10.64
N THR A 67 1.30 15.05 11.54
CA THR A 67 0.57 14.57 12.71
C THR A 67 1.50 14.57 13.91
N GLN A 68 0.96 14.58 15.12
CA GLN A 68 1.76 14.56 16.33
C GLN A 68 1.22 13.51 17.31
N ASP A 69 2.12 12.81 18.00
CA ASP A 69 1.79 12.00 19.18
C ASP A 69 2.32 12.65 20.48
N LEU A 70 2.47 11.87 21.56
CA LEU A 70 2.95 12.39 22.84
C LEU A 70 4.45 12.73 22.85
N THR A 71 5.24 12.16 21.95
CA THR A 71 6.71 12.22 21.95
C THR A 71 7.29 12.64 20.61
N ASN A 72 6.52 12.58 19.52
CA ASN A 72 7.02 12.81 18.17
C ASN A 72 6.08 13.67 17.33
N LEU A 73 6.70 14.43 16.43
CA LEU A 73 6.07 15.09 15.30
C LEU A 73 6.41 14.31 14.01
N PHE A 74 5.40 13.98 13.22
CA PHE A 74 5.51 13.19 12.01
C PHE A 74 5.15 14.04 10.79
N TYR A 75 5.95 13.96 9.75
CA TYR A 75 5.67 14.51 8.43
C TYR A 75 5.53 13.38 7.43
N TRP A 76 4.32 13.19 6.91
CA TRP A 76 3.96 12.14 5.96
C TRP A 76 4.08 12.70 4.55
N THR A 77 5.11 12.27 3.82
CA THR A 77 5.32 12.65 2.42
C THR A 77 4.96 11.49 1.49
N PRO A 78 4.78 11.72 0.18
CA PRO A 78 4.58 10.64 -0.78
C PRO A 78 5.67 9.56 -0.80
N ASN A 79 6.89 9.87 -0.33
CA ASN A 79 8.06 9.03 -0.50
C ASN A 79 8.62 8.47 0.83
N ALA A 80 8.34 9.13 1.96
CA ALA A 80 8.88 8.81 3.27
C ALA A 80 8.11 9.48 4.42
N THR A 81 8.36 9.04 5.64
CA THR A 81 7.91 9.71 6.86
C THR A 81 9.11 10.26 7.63
N TYR A 82 9.12 11.57 7.88
CA TYR A 82 10.12 12.24 8.72
C TYR A 82 9.58 12.34 10.14
N VAL A 83 10.38 11.96 11.12
CA VAL A 83 9.95 11.88 12.53
C VAL A 83 10.92 12.69 13.38
N PHE A 84 10.38 13.66 14.11
CA PHE A 84 11.12 14.57 14.99
C PHE A 84 10.71 14.30 16.43
N ASP A 85 11.68 14.11 17.31
CA ASP A 85 11.43 13.99 18.75
C ASP A 85 11.06 15.37 19.31
N LEU A 86 9.99 15.44 20.11
CA LEU A 86 9.56 16.70 20.72
C LEU A 86 10.57 17.24 21.75
N ASP A 87 11.37 16.36 22.36
CA ASP A 87 12.42 16.72 23.33
C ASP A 87 13.78 16.98 22.67
N ALA A 88 13.96 16.59 21.40
CA ALA A 88 15.20 16.78 20.63
C ALA A 88 14.93 17.14 19.14
N PRO A 89 14.24 18.27 18.87
CA PRO A 89 13.73 18.60 17.54
C PRO A 89 14.82 18.96 16.52
N GLU A 90 16.05 19.20 16.96
CA GLU A 90 17.23 19.44 16.11
C GLU A 90 17.66 18.23 15.26
N SER A 91 17.04 17.07 15.48
CA SER A 91 17.34 15.83 14.77
C SER A 91 16.07 15.16 14.26
N PHE A 92 16.19 14.36 13.20
CA PHE A 92 15.09 13.56 12.70
C PHE A 92 15.48 12.12 12.36
N SER A 93 14.50 11.23 12.44
CA SER A 93 14.54 9.89 11.86
C SER A 93 13.78 9.86 10.53
N LEU A 94 14.20 8.98 9.62
CA LEU A 94 13.52 8.79 8.33
C LEU A 94 13.01 7.35 8.20
N TYR A 95 11.75 7.20 7.83
CA TYR A 95 11.10 5.92 7.59
C TYR A 95 10.63 5.83 6.14
N ALA A 96 10.80 4.66 5.52
CA ALA A 96 10.12 4.32 4.28
C ALA A 96 8.60 4.21 4.50
N ILE A 97 7.83 4.26 3.41
CA ILE A 97 6.36 4.15 3.43
C ILE A 97 5.89 2.82 4.04
N ASP A 98 6.69 1.76 3.91
CA ASP A 98 6.43 0.44 4.51
C ASP A 98 6.67 0.38 6.03
N GLY A 99 7.12 1.49 6.65
CA GLY A 99 7.46 1.59 8.05
C GLY A 99 8.90 1.18 8.40
N THR A 100 9.74 0.85 7.41
CA THR A 100 11.15 0.53 7.63
C THR A 100 11.93 1.78 8.00
N LYS A 101 12.62 1.76 9.15
CA LYS A 101 13.49 2.87 9.57
C LYS A 101 14.80 2.88 8.76
N LEU A 102 14.96 3.89 7.91
CA LEU A 102 16.09 4.05 6.98
C LEU A 102 17.25 4.82 7.61
N VAL A 103 16.92 5.94 8.24
CA VAL A 103 17.86 6.82 8.94
C VAL A 103 17.47 6.82 10.42
N ASP A 104 18.43 6.45 11.26
CA ASP A 104 18.24 6.42 12.70
C ASP A 104 18.28 7.82 13.31
N GLU A 105 19.12 8.69 12.75
CA GLU A 105 19.27 10.09 13.15
C GLU A 105 19.90 10.89 12.00
N SER A 106 19.42 12.09 11.73
CA SER A 106 20.08 13.08 10.89
C SER A 106 20.00 14.45 11.55
N ARG A 107 21.14 15.17 11.55
CA ARG A 107 21.29 16.45 12.24
C ARG A 107 22.36 17.31 11.59
N PHE A 108 22.28 18.62 11.85
CA PHE A 108 23.26 19.60 11.41
C PHE A 108 23.99 20.18 12.61
N GLY A 109 25.30 20.37 12.47
CA GLY A 109 26.16 20.97 13.48
C GLY A 109 27.24 21.82 12.83
N LEU A 110 28.27 22.15 13.61
CA LEU A 110 29.43 22.89 13.14
C LEU A 110 30.70 22.09 13.44
N SER A 111 31.66 22.14 12.53
CA SER A 111 33.05 21.80 12.80
C SER A 111 33.84 23.09 13.00
N VAL A 112 34.71 23.15 14.01
CA VAL A 112 35.63 24.26 14.27
C VAL A 112 37.03 23.68 14.44
N GLY A 113 37.87 23.82 13.42
CA GLY A 113 39.15 23.10 13.36
C GLY A 113 38.93 21.58 13.43
N SER A 114 39.38 20.94 14.53
CA SER A 114 39.20 19.50 14.77
C SER A 114 38.05 19.17 15.74
N GLU A 115 37.39 20.17 16.31
CA GLU A 115 36.27 19.97 17.23
C GLU A 115 34.94 19.93 16.47
N ARG A 116 34.12 18.93 16.77
CA ARG A 116 32.75 18.83 16.29
C ARG A 116 31.79 19.31 17.36
N LEU A 117 31.03 20.35 17.02
CA LEU A 117 30.00 20.94 17.88
C LEU A 117 28.66 20.28 17.53
N VAL A 118 27.97 19.78 18.56
CA VAL A 118 26.72 19.03 18.41
C VAL A 118 25.53 19.95 18.69
N PRO A 119 24.44 19.85 17.93
CA PRO A 119 23.23 20.61 18.20
C PRO A 119 22.61 20.21 19.56
N SER A 120 21.93 21.16 20.18
CA SER A 120 21.29 20.98 21.49
C SER A 120 20.23 22.04 21.77
N ASN A 121 19.26 21.68 22.63
CA ASN A 121 18.17 22.57 23.07
C ASN A 121 17.38 23.14 21.88
N GLY A 122 17.06 22.29 20.92
CA GLY A 122 16.22 22.69 19.82
C GLY A 122 14.81 23.05 20.26
N LYS A 123 14.15 23.86 19.44
CA LYS A 123 12.73 24.18 19.57
C LYS A 123 12.10 24.30 18.19
N PHE A 124 10.85 23.90 18.07
CA PHE A 124 10.05 24.21 16.90
C PHE A 124 9.68 25.70 16.90
N VAL A 125 9.94 26.38 15.79
CA VAL A 125 9.55 27.78 15.55
C VAL A 125 8.30 27.82 14.67
N THR A 126 8.25 26.99 13.64
CA THR A 126 7.12 26.86 12.72
C THR A 126 6.78 25.40 12.54
N VAL A 127 5.50 25.05 12.66
CA VAL A 127 4.96 23.71 12.34
C VAL A 127 3.71 23.92 11.49
N SER A 128 3.78 23.46 10.24
CA SER A 128 2.67 23.45 9.27
C SER A 128 2.83 22.24 8.35
N ASP A 129 1.83 21.92 7.54
CA ASP A 129 1.93 20.81 6.56
C ASP A 129 3.05 21.02 5.54
N ASP A 130 3.35 22.28 5.23
CA ASP A 130 4.29 22.67 4.17
C ASP A 130 5.71 22.96 4.69
N ILE A 131 5.84 23.47 5.91
CA ILE A 131 7.11 23.95 6.45
C ILE A 131 7.23 23.54 7.92
N LEU A 132 8.40 22.99 8.26
CA LEU A 132 8.90 22.85 9.62
C LEU A 132 10.15 23.72 9.78
N LEU A 133 10.20 24.56 10.80
CA LEU A 133 11.40 25.34 11.15
C LEU A 133 11.82 25.01 12.58
N VAL A 134 13.07 24.59 12.74
CA VAL A 134 13.68 24.30 14.04
C VAL A 134 14.85 25.26 14.28
N GLU A 135 14.93 25.84 15.46
CA GLU A 135 16.09 26.60 15.93
C GLU A 135 16.77 25.86 17.08
N TYR A 136 18.10 25.84 17.12
CA TYR A 136 18.87 25.18 18.17
C TYR A 136 20.20 25.88 18.42
N GLY A 137 20.79 25.61 19.59
CA GLY A 137 22.17 25.99 19.89
C GLY A 137 23.13 24.88 19.46
N VAL A 138 24.37 25.24 19.13
CA VAL A 138 25.45 24.29 18.89
C VAL A 138 26.47 24.43 20.01
N ARG A 139 26.81 23.32 20.67
CA ARG A 139 27.64 23.34 21.89
C ARG A 139 29.00 22.68 21.68
N SER A 140 30.03 23.31 22.23
CA SER A 140 31.29 22.65 22.59
C SER A 140 31.13 21.98 23.96
N LYS A 141 32.18 21.30 24.44
CA LYS A 141 32.21 20.79 25.82
C LYS A 141 32.03 21.90 26.87
N ASP A 142 32.33 23.15 26.51
CA ASP A 142 32.35 24.31 27.43
C ASP A 142 31.08 25.18 27.36
N GLY A 143 30.14 24.89 26.45
CA GLY A 143 28.87 25.62 26.35
C GLY A 143 28.42 25.88 24.92
N ALA A 144 27.35 26.67 24.75
CA ALA A 144 26.82 27.03 23.44
C ALA A 144 27.69 28.11 22.79
N VAL A 145 28.14 27.84 21.57
CA VAL A 145 29.08 28.68 20.82
C VAL A 145 28.45 29.28 19.56
N ALA A 146 27.36 28.69 19.07
CA ALA A 146 26.63 29.19 17.92
C ALA A 146 25.12 28.91 18.03
N LYS A 147 24.34 29.59 17.18
CA LYS A 147 22.92 29.32 16.94
C LYS A 147 22.72 28.95 15.48
N MET A 148 21.90 27.93 15.26
CA MET A 148 21.55 27.47 13.93
C MET A 148 20.03 27.32 13.81
N SER A 149 19.56 27.31 12.57
CA SER A 149 18.21 26.88 12.22
C SER A 149 18.24 25.84 11.12
N THR A 150 17.23 24.99 11.09
CA THR A 150 16.98 24.06 9.99
C THR A 150 15.52 24.18 9.56
N GLU A 151 15.31 24.55 8.29
CA GLU A 151 14.01 24.56 7.63
C GLU A 151 13.86 23.27 6.81
N TYR A 152 12.71 22.62 6.95
CA TYR A 152 12.27 21.51 6.11
C TYR A 152 11.06 21.97 5.31
N ASN A 153 11.23 22.09 4.00
CA ASN A 153 10.20 22.53 3.08
C ASN A 153 9.60 21.34 2.33
N PHE A 154 8.32 21.09 2.54
CA PHE A 154 7.54 19.97 2.04
C PHE A 154 6.55 20.34 0.93
N THR A 155 6.53 21.60 0.47
CA THR A 155 5.46 22.14 -0.41
C THR A 155 5.28 21.38 -1.73
N LYS A 156 6.36 20.92 -2.39
CA LYS A 156 6.27 20.10 -3.61
C LYS A 156 7.49 19.19 -3.82
N GLY A 157 7.22 17.92 -4.11
CA GLY A 157 8.25 16.96 -4.52
C GLY A 157 9.06 16.42 -3.34
N ASN A 158 10.37 16.32 -3.52
CA ASN A 158 11.27 15.87 -2.46
C ASN A 158 11.49 17.00 -1.44
N PRO A 159 11.42 16.73 -0.13
CA PRO A 159 11.57 17.77 0.88
C PRO A 159 12.92 18.44 0.79
N LYS A 160 12.96 19.77 0.71
CA LYS A 160 14.20 20.53 0.73
C LYS A 160 14.59 20.83 2.17
N ILE A 161 15.85 20.59 2.55
CA ILE A 161 16.34 20.84 3.91
C ILE A 161 17.37 21.97 3.86
N THR A 162 17.07 23.11 4.49
CA THR A 162 17.96 24.27 4.53
C THR A 162 18.50 24.45 5.94
N ALA A 163 19.79 24.26 6.15
CA ALA A 163 20.45 24.56 7.42
C ALA A 163 21.14 25.93 7.32
N SER A 164 21.00 26.75 8.36
CA SER A 164 21.55 28.11 8.41
C SER A 164 22.21 28.43 9.73
N VAL A 165 23.35 29.11 9.69
CA VAL A 165 24.04 29.64 10.87
C VAL A 165 23.50 31.04 11.18
N LEU A 166 22.78 31.17 12.29
CA LEU A 166 22.15 32.44 12.70
C LEU A 166 23.15 33.37 13.41
N SER A 167 24.06 32.79 14.19
CA SER A 167 25.15 33.50 14.86
C SER A 167 26.26 32.53 15.23
N ALA A 168 27.50 32.84 14.87
CA ALA A 168 28.70 32.10 15.27
C ALA A 168 29.68 33.10 15.92
N ASP A 169 29.57 33.26 17.24
CA ASP A 169 30.28 34.30 17.98
C ASP A 169 31.73 33.84 18.30
N PRO A 170 32.73 34.69 18.06
CA PRO A 170 33.56 34.66 16.86
C PRO A 170 34.26 33.30 16.68
N LEU A 171 33.59 32.34 16.04
CA LEU A 171 34.26 31.13 15.60
C LEU A 171 35.05 31.50 14.33
N ALA A 172 36.37 31.36 14.37
CA ALA A 172 37.19 31.33 13.16
C ALA A 172 37.16 29.90 12.59
N ASP A 173 37.25 29.78 11.27
CA ASP A 173 37.45 28.49 10.58
C ASP A 173 36.38 27.44 10.91
N TRP A 174 35.11 27.86 10.90
CA TRP A 174 33.98 26.93 11.05
C TRP A 174 33.43 26.50 9.69
N SER A 175 32.92 25.27 9.65
CA SER A 175 32.12 24.73 8.55
C SER A 175 30.87 24.07 9.09
N VAL A 176 29.78 24.09 8.31
CA VAL A 176 28.61 23.28 8.63
C VAL A 176 28.96 21.82 8.44
N GLU A 177 28.51 20.97 9.36
CA GLU A 177 28.62 19.53 9.26
C GLU A 177 27.21 18.93 9.21
N TRP A 178 26.95 18.08 8.22
CA TRP A 178 25.74 17.27 8.16
C TRP A 178 26.05 15.82 8.50
N ALA A 179 25.51 15.38 9.63
CA ALA A 179 25.66 14.00 10.10
C ALA A 179 24.38 13.21 9.80
N VAL A 180 24.56 12.06 9.16
CA VAL A 180 23.49 11.09 8.89
C VAL A 180 23.93 9.75 9.47
N VAL A 181 23.15 9.20 10.38
CA VAL A 181 23.32 7.87 10.98
C VAL A 181 22.31 6.93 10.35
N PRO A 182 22.69 6.11 9.37
CA PRO A 182 21.76 5.17 8.76
C PRO A 182 21.43 4.01 9.71
N ASN A 183 20.42 3.25 9.32
CA ASN A 183 20.19 1.93 9.88
C ASN A 183 21.47 1.08 9.82
N ARG A 184 21.77 0.30 10.87
CA ARG A 184 23.00 -0.50 11.00
C ARG A 184 23.23 -1.48 9.87
N ASN A 185 22.15 -1.89 9.20
CA ASN A 185 22.18 -2.86 8.11
C ASN A 185 22.20 -2.17 6.74
N ALA A 186 22.26 -0.83 6.69
CA ALA A 186 22.34 -0.11 5.44
C ALA A 186 23.70 -0.34 4.78
N THR A 187 23.66 -0.58 3.48
CA THR A 187 24.85 -0.68 2.63
C THR A 187 24.94 0.54 1.74
N ILE A 188 26.15 0.87 1.32
CA ILE A 188 26.42 1.93 0.35
C ILE A 188 26.99 1.31 -0.91
N ALA A 189 26.54 1.75 -2.08
CA ALA A 189 27.11 1.34 -3.34
C ALA A 189 28.38 2.16 -3.60
N SER A 190 29.54 1.51 -3.71
CA SER A 190 30.75 2.22 -4.19
C SER A 190 30.60 2.47 -5.70
N THR A 191 31.03 3.66 -6.13
CA THR A 191 30.96 4.11 -7.54
C THR A 191 31.86 3.31 -8.48
N ALA A 192 32.89 2.63 -7.96
CA ALA A 192 33.87 1.91 -8.77
C ALA A 192 33.40 0.51 -9.23
N ASP A 193 32.71 -0.25 -8.35
CA ASP A 193 32.40 -1.66 -8.61
C ASP A 193 30.90 -1.99 -8.50
N GLN A 194 30.05 -1.01 -8.18
CA GLN A 194 28.63 -1.20 -7.80
C GLN A 194 28.40 -2.26 -6.70
N LYS A 195 29.47 -2.69 -6.03
CA LYS A 195 29.41 -3.64 -4.94
C LYS A 195 28.91 -2.91 -3.71
N GLN A 196 27.87 -3.47 -3.10
CA GLN A 196 27.36 -2.98 -1.83
C GLN A 196 28.35 -3.32 -0.73
N VAL A 197 28.75 -2.30 0.03
CA VAL A 197 29.66 -2.42 1.17
C VAL A 197 28.91 -1.97 2.43
N SER A 198 29.12 -2.69 3.53
CA SER A 198 28.59 -2.26 4.82
C SER A 198 29.25 -0.93 5.23
N LEU A 199 28.47 0.00 5.77
CA LEU A 199 29.01 1.26 6.28
C LEU A 199 30.01 1.06 7.42
N SER A 200 29.84 0.00 8.23
CA SER A 200 30.80 -0.39 9.28
C SER A 200 32.20 -0.65 8.71
N ASP A 201 32.27 -1.23 7.52
CA ASP A 201 33.54 -1.60 6.88
C ASP A 201 34.25 -0.40 6.25
N LEU A 202 33.54 0.74 6.18
CA LEU A 202 34.02 2.03 5.69
C LEU A 202 34.33 3.01 6.83
N ALA A 203 34.09 2.64 8.09
CA ALA A 203 34.41 3.50 9.22
C ALA A 203 35.90 3.90 9.20
N GLY A 204 36.17 5.20 9.33
CA GLY A 204 37.51 5.77 9.26
C GLY A 204 38.07 5.91 7.84
N LYS A 205 37.27 5.65 6.81
CA LYS A 205 37.63 5.86 5.40
C LYS A 205 36.89 7.07 4.85
N SER A 206 37.48 7.70 3.84
CA SER A 206 36.83 8.71 2.99
C SER A 206 36.59 8.09 1.62
N PRO A 207 35.42 7.46 1.39
CA PRO A 207 35.15 6.87 0.10
C PRO A 207 35.08 7.99 -0.94
N ALA A 208 35.76 7.81 -2.07
CA ALA A 208 35.68 8.76 -3.17
C ALA A 208 34.35 8.57 -3.91
N PHE A 209 33.47 9.58 -3.84
CA PHE A 209 32.27 9.64 -4.67
C PHE A 209 32.55 10.59 -5.83
N SER A 210 32.19 10.18 -7.05
CA SER A 210 32.27 11.03 -8.24
C SER A 210 31.10 12.03 -8.33
N THR A 211 30.13 11.91 -7.42
CA THR A 211 28.92 12.72 -7.33
C THR A 211 28.76 13.25 -5.90
N LEU A 212 28.09 14.39 -5.75
CA LEU A 212 27.73 14.98 -4.45
C LEU A 212 26.51 14.29 -3.84
N SER A 213 26.54 12.96 -3.84
CA SER A 213 25.49 12.12 -3.31
C SER A 213 26.01 10.73 -2.92
N ALA A 214 25.37 10.14 -1.92
CA ALA A 214 25.65 8.81 -1.42
C ALA A 214 24.39 7.93 -1.48
N PRO A 215 24.28 7.03 -2.48
CA PRO A 215 23.16 6.10 -2.56
C PRO A 215 23.33 4.95 -1.57
N LEU A 216 22.33 4.78 -0.72
CA LEU A 216 22.24 3.75 0.31
C LEU A 216 21.09 2.78 0.04
N ARG A 217 21.22 1.58 0.59
CA ARG A 217 20.22 0.53 0.46
C ARG A 217 20.02 -0.22 1.75
N LEU A 218 18.76 -0.56 2.03
CA LEU A 218 18.35 -1.41 3.14
C LEU A 218 17.27 -2.39 2.65
N GLY A 219 17.69 -3.61 2.32
CA GLY A 219 16.81 -4.60 1.70
C GLY A 219 16.31 -4.16 0.31
N SER A 220 15.00 -3.99 0.18
CA SER A 220 14.32 -3.47 -1.02
C SER A 220 14.24 -1.93 -1.06
N ASN A 221 14.52 -1.24 0.04
CA ASN A 221 14.43 0.21 0.12
C ASN A 221 15.75 0.86 -0.32
N ASN A 222 15.67 1.89 -1.16
CA ASN A 222 16.81 2.72 -1.55
C ASN A 222 16.61 4.13 -1.02
N PHE A 223 17.68 4.78 -0.60
CA PHE A 223 17.64 6.19 -0.23
C PHE A 223 18.96 6.86 -0.57
N VAL A 224 18.94 8.16 -0.78
CA VAL A 224 20.09 8.94 -1.21
C VAL A 224 20.28 10.07 -0.22
N VAL A 225 21.50 10.19 0.30
CA VAL A 225 21.99 11.38 0.99
C VAL A 225 22.58 12.28 -0.09
N ASP A 226 21.90 13.37 -0.45
CA ASP A 226 22.25 14.25 -1.56
C ASP A 226 22.60 15.64 -1.04
N TRP A 227 23.75 16.18 -1.44
CA TRP A 227 24.17 17.53 -1.10
C TRP A 227 24.62 18.30 -2.36
N SER A 228 24.18 17.87 -3.54
CA SER A 228 24.55 18.48 -4.81
C SER A 228 24.14 19.96 -4.95
N ASP A 229 23.02 20.35 -4.32
CA ASP A 229 22.56 21.74 -4.28
C ASP A 229 23.49 22.67 -3.50
N ALA A 230 24.26 22.14 -2.55
CA ALA A 230 25.30 22.89 -1.84
C ALA A 230 26.56 23.14 -2.69
N LYS A 231 26.65 22.54 -3.88
CA LYS A 231 27.75 22.65 -4.88
C LYS A 231 29.10 22.08 -4.47
N SER A 232 29.36 21.93 -3.18
CA SER A 232 30.57 21.38 -2.60
C SER A 232 30.27 20.68 -1.27
N GLY A 233 31.25 19.95 -0.76
CA GLY A 233 31.13 19.20 0.49
C GLY A 233 31.88 17.89 0.42
N GLN A 234 32.68 17.61 1.44
CA GLN A 234 33.48 16.40 1.54
C GLN A 234 32.76 15.37 2.40
N LEU A 235 32.40 14.24 1.78
CA LEU A 235 31.85 13.09 2.50
C LEU A 235 32.97 12.26 3.13
N SER A 236 32.77 11.92 4.40
CA SER A 236 33.56 10.95 5.15
C SER A 236 32.64 9.96 5.88
N VAL A 237 33.16 8.78 6.20
CA VAL A 237 32.44 7.80 7.02
C VAL A 237 33.19 7.64 8.34
N SER A 238 32.54 8.01 9.44
CA SER A 238 33.12 7.91 10.79
C SER A 238 32.31 6.96 11.68
N SER A 239 32.90 6.51 12.78
CA SER A 239 32.17 5.79 13.84
C SER A 239 31.80 6.81 14.91
N VAL A 240 30.50 6.97 15.18
CA VAL A 240 29.99 7.85 16.24
C VAL A 240 29.16 6.99 17.19
N ALA A 241 29.35 7.16 18.48
CA ALA A 241 28.49 6.53 19.47
C ALA A 241 27.06 7.11 19.34
N ASP A 242 26.06 6.25 19.17
CA ASP A 242 24.67 6.66 19.24
C ASP A 242 24.28 7.10 20.67
N SER A 243 23.03 7.55 20.83
CA SER A 243 22.49 7.96 22.14
C SER A 243 22.48 6.85 23.20
N LYS A 244 22.73 5.59 22.83
CA LYS A 244 22.85 4.43 23.73
C LYS A 244 24.31 3.98 23.92
N GLY A 245 25.27 4.72 23.36
CA GLY A 245 26.70 4.42 23.45
C GLY A 245 27.19 3.34 22.50
N ALA A 246 26.35 2.84 21.58
CA ALA A 246 26.80 1.87 20.58
C ALA A 246 27.45 2.61 19.41
N GLU A 247 28.62 2.15 18.99
CA GLU A 247 29.29 2.70 17.81
C GLU A 247 28.47 2.43 16.53
N ARG A 248 28.16 3.52 15.81
CA ARG A 248 27.40 3.51 14.56
C ARG A 248 28.18 4.20 13.47
N ALA A 249 28.22 3.58 12.31
CA ALA A 249 28.74 4.24 11.12
C ALA A 249 27.86 5.45 10.78
N THR A 250 28.51 6.59 10.62
CA THR A 250 27.90 7.89 10.36
C THR A 250 28.48 8.44 9.07
N LEU A 251 27.62 8.82 8.14
CA LEU A 251 28.00 9.62 6.99
C LEU A 251 28.06 11.07 7.42
N THR A 252 29.21 11.70 7.20
CA THR A 252 29.46 13.07 7.58
C THR A 252 29.85 13.86 6.34
N VAL A 253 29.02 14.84 5.97
CA VAL A 253 29.35 15.81 4.91
C VAL A 253 29.84 17.09 5.59
N ALA A 254 31.12 17.40 5.41
CA ALA A 254 31.70 18.68 5.82
C ALA A 254 31.64 19.65 4.65
N PHE A 255 30.96 20.78 4.82
CA PHE A 255 30.82 21.81 3.79
C PHE A 255 32.00 22.78 3.81
N ASP A 256 32.10 23.63 2.79
CA ASP A 256 33.18 24.62 2.72
C ASP A 256 33.15 25.59 3.91
N ASP A 257 34.32 26.06 4.31
CA ASP A 257 34.47 26.98 5.43
C ASP A 257 33.65 28.27 5.22
N GLY A 258 32.94 28.68 6.27
CA GLY A 258 32.09 29.88 6.25
C GLY A 258 30.79 29.73 5.43
N ALA A 259 30.46 28.53 4.92
CA ALA A 259 29.18 28.29 4.26
C ALA A 259 28.01 28.41 5.25
N ALA A 260 27.44 29.62 5.35
CA ALA A 260 26.40 29.95 6.33
C ALA A 260 25.03 29.34 6.03
N VAL A 261 24.80 28.91 4.78
CA VAL A 261 23.54 28.30 4.35
C VAL A 261 23.86 27.12 3.43
N ILE A 262 23.27 25.97 3.70
CA ILE A 262 23.37 24.76 2.88
C ILE A 262 21.98 24.15 2.68
N ASP A 263 21.79 23.50 1.53
CA ASP A 263 20.49 22.97 1.10
C ASP A 263 20.52 21.46 0.75
N PRO A 264 20.99 20.56 1.62
CA PRO A 264 20.98 19.13 1.29
C PRO A 264 19.58 18.52 1.32
N THR A 265 19.46 17.29 0.81
CA THR A 265 18.21 16.53 0.82
C THR A 265 18.47 15.04 1.08
N ILE A 266 17.60 14.39 1.84
CA ILE A 266 17.53 12.92 1.88
C ILE A 266 16.28 12.48 1.12
N ILE A 267 16.46 11.70 0.07
CA ILE A 267 15.38 11.18 -0.76
C ILE A 267 15.28 9.68 -0.53
N CYS A 268 14.11 9.19 -0.18
CA CYS A 268 13.81 7.76 -0.24
C CYS A 268 13.14 7.44 -1.57
N THR A 269 13.60 6.38 -2.24
CA THR A 269 12.86 5.77 -3.33
C THR A 269 12.51 4.34 -2.90
N SER A 270 11.22 4.11 -2.71
CA SER A 270 10.73 2.76 -2.54
C SER A 270 10.49 2.18 -3.94
N THR A 271 11.27 1.16 -4.30
CA THR A 271 10.90 0.28 -5.41
C THR A 271 9.97 -0.83 -4.94
N ASP A 272 9.52 -0.78 -3.67
CA ASP A 272 8.57 -1.74 -3.16
C ASP A 272 7.31 -1.66 -4.04
N PRO A 273 6.98 -2.69 -4.82
CA PRO A 273 5.75 -2.67 -5.56
C PRO A 273 4.57 -2.60 -4.60
N TYR A 274 4.65 -3.10 -3.36
CA TYR A 274 3.53 -3.40 -2.46
C TYR A 274 2.62 -2.23 -2.05
N PRO A 275 3.06 -0.97 -1.84
CA PRO A 275 2.15 0.15 -1.57
C PRO A 275 1.16 0.39 -2.72
N THR A 276 1.60 0.14 -3.95
CA THR A 276 0.78 0.15 -5.19
C THR A 276 0.54 -1.26 -5.74
N GLY A 277 0.96 -2.27 -4.99
CA GLY A 277 1.22 -3.61 -5.50
C GLY A 277 -0.05 -4.38 -5.41
N MET A 278 -0.56 -4.76 -6.58
CA MET A 278 -1.83 -5.44 -6.71
C MET A 278 -3.03 -4.56 -6.28
N ASN A 279 -3.01 -3.30 -6.72
CA ASN A 279 -4.04 -2.27 -6.53
C ASN A 279 -5.36 -2.55 -7.29
N ASN A 280 -5.76 -3.81 -7.40
CA ASN A 280 -7.00 -4.21 -8.08
C ASN A 280 -8.25 -3.89 -7.22
N GLN A 281 -8.07 -3.26 -6.05
CA GLN A 281 -8.99 -3.36 -4.93
C GLN A 281 -9.78 -2.07 -4.76
N ARG A 282 -11.11 -2.21 -4.61
CA ARG A 282 -11.99 -1.07 -4.32
C ARG A 282 -11.61 -0.61 -2.91
N LYS A 283 -11.23 0.66 -2.72
CA LYS A 283 -10.91 1.20 -1.38
C LYS A 283 -11.73 2.43 -1.03
N LEU A 284 -12.48 2.94 -1.99
CA LEU A 284 -13.36 4.08 -1.87
C LEU A 284 -14.71 3.75 -2.49
N PHE A 285 -15.80 4.05 -1.80
CA PHE A 285 -17.16 4.01 -2.37
C PHE A 285 -18.05 5.08 -1.74
N LYS A 286 -19.19 5.37 -2.37
CA LYS A 286 -20.20 6.29 -1.83
C LYS A 286 -21.45 5.52 -1.42
N TYR A 287 -21.96 5.76 -0.23
CA TYR A 287 -23.21 5.18 0.28
C TYR A 287 -23.85 6.12 1.30
N ASP A 288 -25.18 6.29 1.20
CA ASP A 288 -25.99 7.13 2.09
C ASP A 288 -25.40 8.54 2.29
N GLY A 289 -25.11 9.21 1.16
CA GLY A 289 -24.56 10.57 1.14
C GLY A 289 -23.08 10.70 1.55
N ASN A 290 -22.44 9.64 2.02
CA ASN A 290 -21.05 9.66 2.50
C ASN A 290 -20.10 8.92 1.55
N TYR A 291 -18.90 9.46 1.39
CA TYR A 291 -17.70 8.77 0.92
C TYR A 291 -17.15 7.90 2.05
N TRP A 292 -16.73 6.69 1.71
CA TRP A 292 -16.16 5.70 2.63
C TRP A 292 -14.80 5.27 2.12
N LEU A 293 -13.74 5.62 2.84
CA LEU A 293 -12.37 5.28 2.52
C LEU A 293 -11.87 4.20 3.48
N PHE A 294 -11.46 3.05 2.93
CA PHE A 294 -10.82 1.98 3.67
C PHE A 294 -9.33 1.92 3.33
N TYR A 295 -8.49 1.73 4.34
CA TYR A 295 -7.04 1.65 4.17
C TYR A 295 -6.41 0.77 5.26
N ASN A 296 -5.17 0.33 5.02
CA ASN A 296 -4.37 -0.35 6.04
C ASN A 296 -3.57 0.73 6.80
N SER A 297 -3.80 0.88 8.11
CA SER A 297 -3.11 1.86 8.95
C SER A 297 -1.72 1.38 9.42
N GLY A 298 -1.12 0.41 8.72
CA GLY A 298 0.14 -0.26 9.09
C GLY A 298 -0.05 -1.46 10.01
N ASN A 299 -1.03 -1.43 10.93
CA ASN A 299 -1.31 -2.54 11.85
C ASN A 299 -2.73 -3.11 11.75
N ARG A 300 -3.66 -2.46 11.05
CA ARG A 300 -5.04 -2.96 10.86
C ARG A 300 -5.75 -2.24 9.73
N ILE A 301 -6.76 -2.89 9.16
CA ILE A 301 -7.70 -2.25 8.24
C ILE A 301 -8.55 -1.26 9.04
N SER A 302 -8.58 -0.02 8.58
CA SER A 302 -9.34 1.09 9.15
C SER A 302 -10.18 1.75 8.06
N TYR A 303 -11.20 2.51 8.47
CA TYR A 303 -11.96 3.34 7.55
C TYR A 303 -12.21 4.74 8.10
N ARG A 304 -12.49 5.66 7.18
CA ARG A 304 -12.98 7.01 7.42
C ARG A 304 -14.18 7.27 6.54
N THR A 305 -15.01 8.22 6.96
CA THR A 305 -16.14 8.73 6.19
C THR A 305 -16.02 10.22 5.97
N SER A 306 -16.56 10.70 4.87
CA SER A 306 -16.61 12.12 4.53
C SER A 306 -17.90 12.42 3.76
N VAL A 307 -18.52 13.58 4.00
CA VAL A 307 -19.71 14.01 3.23
C VAL A 307 -19.32 14.66 1.89
N ASP A 308 -18.11 15.19 1.79
CA ASP A 308 -17.62 15.99 0.67
C ASP A 308 -16.40 15.38 -0.04
N GLY A 309 -15.82 14.30 0.51
CA GLY A 309 -14.62 13.66 0.01
C GLY A 309 -13.31 14.38 0.40
N VAL A 310 -13.39 15.47 1.16
CA VAL A 310 -12.27 16.33 1.53
C VAL A 310 -12.06 16.34 3.04
N ASN A 311 -13.13 16.57 3.81
CA ASN A 311 -13.10 16.58 5.26
C ASN A 311 -13.49 15.19 5.79
N TRP A 312 -12.52 14.50 6.38
CA TRP A 312 -12.69 13.13 6.86
C TRP A 312 -12.86 13.07 8.37
N ASN A 313 -13.73 12.20 8.84
CA ASN A 313 -13.85 11.91 10.27
C ASN A 313 -12.60 11.19 10.82
N ALA A 314 -12.57 11.02 12.15
CA ALA A 314 -11.56 10.22 12.81
C ALA A 314 -11.58 8.76 12.30
N ALA A 315 -10.39 8.17 12.20
CA ALA A 315 -10.23 6.80 11.75
C ALA A 315 -10.91 5.80 12.69
N VAL A 316 -11.69 4.88 12.11
CA VAL A 316 -12.30 3.77 12.83
C VAL A 316 -11.65 2.46 12.40
N ALA A 317 -11.03 1.78 13.35
CA ALA A 317 -10.42 0.47 13.12
C ALA A 317 -11.48 -0.64 13.02
N LEU A 318 -11.29 -1.59 12.10
CA LEU A 318 -12.04 -2.84 12.12
C LEU A 318 -11.62 -3.67 13.34
N GLN A 319 -12.59 -4.32 13.99
CA GLN A 319 -12.32 -5.18 15.14
C GLN A 319 -11.83 -6.57 14.71
N GLY A 320 -11.07 -7.26 15.57
CA GLY A 320 -10.83 -8.70 15.42
C GLY A 320 -9.62 -9.13 14.58
N GLY A 321 -8.50 -8.41 14.62
CA GLY A 321 -7.25 -8.88 13.99
C GLY A 321 -7.21 -8.70 12.48
N THR A 322 -7.64 -7.53 12.00
CA THR A 322 -7.66 -7.15 10.58
C THR A 322 -6.30 -6.67 10.09
N SER A 323 -5.21 -7.29 10.52
CA SER A 323 -3.85 -6.98 10.07
C SER A 323 -3.55 -7.81 8.82
N PRO A 324 -3.49 -7.20 7.62
CA PRO A 324 -3.18 -7.96 6.42
C PRO A 324 -1.74 -8.48 6.46
N SER A 325 -1.49 -9.66 5.89
CA SER A 325 -0.15 -10.14 5.61
C SER A 325 0.58 -9.14 4.72
N SER A 326 1.87 -8.95 4.99
CA SER A 326 2.70 -8.05 4.19
C SER A 326 2.61 -8.41 2.70
N GLY A 327 2.42 -7.40 1.85
CA GLY A 327 2.34 -7.55 0.39
C GLY A 327 1.03 -8.13 -0.17
N THR A 328 0.01 -8.40 0.66
CA THR A 328 -1.24 -9.03 0.20
C THR A 328 -2.47 -8.11 0.21
N GLY A 329 -2.45 -7.04 1.01
CA GLY A 329 -3.54 -6.07 1.06
C GLY A 329 -4.90 -6.66 1.47
N PHE A 330 -5.98 -5.98 1.06
CA PHE A 330 -7.36 -6.38 1.35
C PHE A 330 -8.31 -5.82 0.27
N ASP A 331 -9.37 -6.54 -0.05
CA ASP A 331 -10.41 -6.05 -0.96
C ASP A 331 -11.74 -5.88 -0.24
N LEU A 332 -12.60 -5.04 -0.82
CA LEU A 332 -13.94 -4.83 -0.30
C LEU A 332 -15.00 -4.76 -1.40
N ALA A 333 -16.23 -4.99 -0.97
CA ALA A 333 -17.42 -4.76 -1.78
C ALA A 333 -18.49 -4.11 -0.90
N CYS A 334 -19.25 -3.18 -1.48
CA CYS A 334 -20.40 -2.56 -0.85
C CYS A 334 -21.63 -2.75 -1.75
N ARG A 335 -22.76 -3.14 -1.16
CA ARG A 335 -24.06 -3.23 -1.84
C ARG A 335 -25.19 -3.09 -0.83
N ASN A 336 -26.12 -2.16 -1.09
CA ASN A 336 -27.33 -1.96 -0.28
C ASN A 336 -27.05 -1.83 1.23
N GLY A 337 -25.99 -1.10 1.60
CA GLY A 337 -25.61 -0.87 3.00
C GLY A 337 -24.86 -2.03 3.65
N VAL A 338 -24.68 -3.15 2.94
CA VAL A 338 -23.79 -4.23 3.37
C VAL A 338 -22.41 -3.98 2.79
N VAL A 339 -21.40 -3.94 3.66
CA VAL A 339 -19.99 -3.91 3.28
C VAL A 339 -19.35 -5.25 3.64
N ALA A 340 -18.49 -5.75 2.77
CA ALA A 340 -17.73 -6.96 3.00
C ALA A 340 -16.25 -6.70 2.74
N VAL A 341 -15.40 -7.23 3.60
CA VAL A 341 -13.95 -7.07 3.52
C VAL A 341 -13.29 -8.45 3.57
N THR A 342 -12.31 -8.67 2.70
CA THR A 342 -11.51 -9.89 2.65
C THR A 342 -10.02 -9.56 2.66
N TRP A 343 -9.23 -10.31 3.42
CA TRP A 343 -7.78 -10.12 3.54
C TRP A 343 -7.09 -11.45 3.86
N LEU A 344 -5.78 -11.52 3.68
CA LEU A 344 -4.97 -12.60 4.25
C LEU A 344 -4.45 -12.11 5.59
N ASP A 345 -4.63 -12.86 6.68
CA ASP A 345 -4.04 -12.48 7.97
C ASP A 345 -2.52 -12.71 7.99
N THR A 346 -1.85 -12.33 9.08
CA THR A 346 -0.39 -12.50 9.23
C THR A 346 0.09 -13.95 9.23
N THR A 347 -0.81 -14.92 9.32
CA THR A 347 -0.54 -16.36 9.15
C THR A 347 -0.90 -16.86 7.75
N SER A 348 -1.14 -15.93 6.83
CA SER A 348 -1.58 -16.15 5.46
C SER A 348 -2.93 -16.87 5.34
N ASN A 349 -3.78 -16.85 6.36
CA ASN A 349 -5.13 -17.42 6.26
C ASN A 349 -6.09 -16.41 5.62
N LEU A 350 -6.94 -16.87 4.69
CA LEU A 350 -8.00 -16.05 4.12
C LEU A 350 -9.06 -15.72 5.17
N LYS A 351 -9.28 -14.43 5.39
CA LYS A 351 -10.28 -13.87 6.29
C LYS A 351 -11.36 -13.15 5.52
N PHE A 352 -12.55 -13.18 6.10
CA PHE A 352 -13.74 -12.52 5.59
C PHE A 352 -14.49 -11.87 6.76
N VAL A 353 -14.99 -10.67 6.58
CA VAL A 353 -15.93 -10.04 7.52
C VAL A 353 -16.98 -9.27 6.75
N LYS A 354 -18.21 -9.25 7.27
CA LYS A 354 -19.28 -8.38 6.76
C LYS A 354 -19.66 -7.35 7.81
N GLY A 355 -20.17 -6.23 7.37
CA GLY A 355 -20.70 -5.18 8.21
C GLY A 355 -21.94 -4.55 7.57
N ASN A 356 -22.76 -3.94 8.41
CA ASN A 356 -23.89 -3.12 7.97
C ASN A 356 -23.57 -1.66 8.27
N ILE A 357 -23.70 -0.81 7.25
CA ILE A 357 -23.57 0.63 7.39
C ILE A 357 -24.81 1.15 8.11
N LEU A 358 -24.60 1.84 9.23
CA LEU A 358 -25.62 2.53 10.00
C LEU A 358 -25.13 3.96 10.22
N SER A 359 -25.71 4.90 9.47
CA SER A 359 -25.27 6.30 9.43
C SER A 359 -23.78 6.40 9.05
N ASN A 360 -22.93 6.97 9.90
CA ASN A 360 -21.50 7.17 9.67
C ASN A 360 -20.61 6.06 10.25
N ASN A 361 -21.18 4.92 10.63
CA ASN A 361 -20.44 3.80 11.22
C ASN A 361 -20.79 2.47 10.52
N VAL A 362 -19.92 1.49 10.63
CA VAL A 362 -20.17 0.11 10.22
C VAL A 362 -20.26 -0.78 11.44
N THR A 363 -21.39 -1.45 11.60
CA THR A 363 -21.55 -2.53 12.59
C THR A 363 -21.04 -3.83 11.99
N TRP A 364 -19.84 -4.24 12.41
CA TRP A 364 -19.17 -5.45 11.93
C TRP A 364 -19.66 -6.71 12.63
N SER A 365 -19.76 -7.80 11.87
CA SER A 365 -19.84 -9.15 12.44
C SER A 365 -18.47 -9.62 12.94
N THR A 366 -18.44 -10.78 13.61
CA THR A 366 -17.19 -11.52 13.82
C THR A 366 -16.55 -11.86 12.46
N SER A 367 -15.21 -11.82 12.39
CA SER A 367 -14.47 -12.28 11.23
C SER A 367 -14.51 -13.81 11.11
N TYR A 368 -14.59 -14.31 9.89
CA TYR A 368 -14.57 -15.72 9.55
C TYR A 368 -13.26 -16.08 8.83
N THR A 369 -12.71 -17.27 9.09
CA THR A 369 -11.56 -17.80 8.36
C THR A 369 -12.08 -18.77 7.30
N VAL A 370 -11.81 -18.48 6.03
CA VAL A 370 -12.27 -19.26 4.89
C VAL A 370 -11.32 -20.44 4.66
N PRO A 371 -11.78 -21.70 4.79
CA PRO A 371 -10.96 -22.88 4.48
C PRO A 371 -10.67 -22.98 2.97
N PRO A 372 -9.57 -23.64 2.54
CA PRO A 372 -8.56 -24.35 3.34
C PRO A 372 -7.45 -23.41 3.87
N PHE A 373 -6.81 -23.81 4.97
CA PHE A 373 -5.83 -23.01 5.73
C PHE A 373 -4.40 -23.01 5.17
N THR A 374 -4.24 -23.13 3.85
CA THR A 374 -2.92 -23.35 3.23
C THR A 374 -2.47 -22.17 2.38
N VAL A 375 -1.15 -21.93 2.41
CA VAL A 375 -0.44 -20.69 2.06
C VAL A 375 -0.95 -19.99 0.80
N HIS A 376 -1.45 -18.78 1.02
CA HIS A 376 -1.96 -17.89 -0.03
C HIS A 376 -0.88 -16.92 -0.46
N ILE A 377 -0.76 -16.68 -1.77
CA ILE A 377 0.35 -15.91 -2.36
C ILE A 377 -0.13 -14.69 -3.17
N GLN A 378 -1.44 -14.48 -3.28
CA GLN A 378 -2.01 -13.31 -3.96
C GLN A 378 -3.13 -12.67 -3.14
N PRO A 379 -3.35 -11.35 -3.31
CA PRO A 379 -4.45 -10.64 -2.70
C PRO A 379 -5.79 -11.32 -2.99
N PRO A 380 -6.65 -11.40 -1.96
CA PRO A 380 -8.00 -11.83 -2.19
C PRO A 380 -8.79 -10.71 -2.88
N SER A 381 -9.88 -11.10 -3.55
CA SER A 381 -10.88 -10.17 -4.07
C SER A 381 -12.29 -10.63 -3.69
N ILE A 382 -13.22 -9.68 -3.55
CA ILE A 382 -14.59 -9.93 -3.13
C ILE A 382 -15.63 -9.19 -3.98
N ALA A 383 -16.78 -9.83 -4.17
CA ALA A 383 -18.00 -9.24 -4.72
C ALA A 383 -19.23 -9.64 -3.90
N ILE A 384 -20.28 -8.81 -3.96
CA ILE A 384 -21.61 -9.11 -3.39
C ILE A 384 -22.58 -9.27 -4.56
N GLY A 385 -23.20 -10.45 -4.68
CA GLY A 385 -24.23 -10.76 -5.67
C GLY A 385 -25.53 -9.99 -5.42
N TYR A 386 -26.44 -9.99 -6.39
CA TYR A 386 -27.75 -9.33 -6.21
C TYR A 386 -28.67 -10.11 -5.25
N ASP A 387 -28.38 -11.40 -5.10
CA ASP A 387 -28.98 -12.30 -4.12
C ASP A 387 -28.43 -12.11 -2.69
N GLY A 388 -27.47 -11.20 -2.51
CA GLY A 388 -26.78 -10.99 -1.23
C GLY A 388 -25.72 -12.03 -0.91
N SER A 389 -25.36 -12.91 -1.85
CA SER A 389 -24.26 -13.85 -1.69
C SER A 389 -22.91 -13.15 -1.80
N PHE A 390 -21.91 -13.60 -1.04
CA PHE A 390 -20.54 -13.11 -1.12
C PHE A 390 -19.73 -14.04 -2.00
N TYR A 391 -18.96 -13.50 -2.94
CA TYR A 391 -18.09 -14.24 -3.85
C TYR A 391 -16.65 -13.82 -3.60
N LEU A 392 -15.84 -14.74 -3.09
CA LEU A 392 -14.43 -14.49 -2.80
C LEU A 392 -13.56 -15.23 -3.80
N THR A 393 -12.56 -14.53 -4.33
CA THR A 393 -11.54 -15.12 -5.20
C THR A 393 -10.16 -14.97 -4.56
N TYR A 394 -9.35 -16.02 -4.67
CA TYR A 394 -8.00 -16.05 -4.14
C TYR A 394 -7.16 -17.10 -4.89
N GLN A 395 -5.85 -16.99 -4.75
CA GLN A 395 -4.90 -17.98 -5.24
C GLN A 395 -4.22 -18.69 -4.07
N TYR A 396 -4.24 -20.02 -4.12
CA TYR A 396 -3.56 -20.89 -3.17
C TYR A 396 -2.37 -21.60 -3.86
N SER A 397 -1.25 -21.76 -3.15
CA SER A 397 0.03 -22.27 -3.64
C SER A 397 0.11 -23.79 -3.89
N ALA A 398 -1.00 -24.52 -3.94
CA ALA A 398 -0.93 -25.90 -4.45
C ALA A 398 -0.46 -25.87 -5.91
N SER A 399 0.45 -26.77 -6.27
CA SER A 399 0.79 -27.05 -7.66
C SER A 399 -0.31 -27.93 -8.27
N PRO A 400 -0.93 -27.55 -9.42
CA PRO A 400 -0.84 -26.28 -10.13
C PRO A 400 -1.68 -25.18 -9.47
N TYR A 401 -1.25 -23.91 -9.58
CA TYR A 401 -1.92 -22.76 -8.96
C TYR A 401 -3.43 -22.79 -9.21
N VAL A 402 -4.19 -22.79 -8.10
CA VAL A 402 -5.65 -22.89 -8.16
C VAL A 402 -6.27 -21.56 -7.81
N LYS A 403 -7.14 -21.07 -8.70
CA LYS A 403 -8.08 -20.00 -8.38
C LYS A 403 -9.35 -20.63 -7.85
N VAL A 404 -9.74 -20.24 -6.65
CA VAL A 404 -10.92 -20.77 -5.97
C VAL A 404 -11.98 -19.68 -5.89
N LEU A 405 -13.22 -20.05 -6.18
CA LEU A 405 -14.39 -19.25 -5.86
C LEU A 405 -15.03 -19.85 -4.60
N TRP A 406 -15.11 -19.05 -3.55
CA TRP A 406 -15.90 -19.39 -2.36
C TRP A 406 -17.16 -18.53 -2.35
N SER A 407 -18.31 -19.15 -2.11
CA SER A 407 -19.56 -18.42 -1.91
C SER A 407 -20.22 -18.73 -0.58
N ALA A 408 -20.82 -17.71 0.04
CA ALA A 408 -21.70 -17.86 1.19
C ALA A 408 -22.95 -16.98 1.05
N THR A 409 -24.08 -17.50 1.52
CA THR A 409 -25.38 -16.81 1.49
C THR A 409 -25.61 -16.00 2.77
N GLY A 410 -26.34 -14.89 2.63
CA GLY A 410 -26.36 -13.73 3.54
C GLY A 410 -26.67 -13.98 5.04
N SER A 411 -27.20 -15.14 5.43
CA SER A 411 -27.56 -15.42 6.83
C SER A 411 -26.52 -16.24 7.63
N SER A 412 -25.61 -16.99 6.99
CA SER A 412 -24.62 -17.80 7.72
C SER A 412 -23.23 -17.72 7.11
N GLN A 413 -22.27 -17.17 7.85
CA GLN A 413 -20.85 -17.19 7.47
C GLN A 413 -20.23 -18.61 7.47
N SER A 414 -20.91 -19.57 8.10
CA SER A 414 -20.37 -20.91 8.40
C SER A 414 -20.60 -21.97 7.33
N ARG A 415 -21.37 -21.68 6.27
CA ARG A 415 -21.63 -22.62 5.18
C ARG A 415 -21.29 -21.98 3.85
N GLY A 416 -20.16 -22.37 3.28
CA GLY A 416 -19.79 -21.97 1.92
C GLY A 416 -19.44 -23.16 1.04
N SER A 417 -19.61 -22.97 -0.27
CA SER A 417 -19.21 -23.93 -1.29
C SER A 417 -17.92 -23.46 -1.95
N MET A 418 -16.97 -24.38 -2.13
CA MET A 418 -15.73 -24.12 -2.88
C MET A 418 -15.84 -24.72 -4.27
N ARG A 419 -15.43 -23.95 -5.28
CA ARG A 419 -15.27 -24.46 -6.66
C ARG A 419 -13.91 -24.08 -7.24
N ARG A 420 -13.29 -25.04 -7.93
CA ARG A 420 -12.05 -24.84 -8.68
C ARG A 420 -12.37 -24.12 -9.99
N MET A 421 -11.71 -22.99 -10.27
CA MET A 421 -11.89 -22.27 -11.53
C MET A 421 -10.78 -22.62 -12.54
N CYS A 422 -11.13 -22.76 -13.81
CA CYS A 422 -10.16 -22.89 -14.89
C CYS A 422 -9.43 -21.55 -15.14
N PRO A 423 -8.14 -21.55 -15.56
CA PRO A 423 -7.33 -20.33 -15.68
C PRO A 423 -7.87 -19.25 -16.63
N HIS A 424 -8.78 -19.59 -17.56
CA HIS A 424 -9.22 -18.70 -18.65
C HIS A 424 -10.57 -17.97 -18.42
N SER A 425 -11.29 -18.17 -17.31
CA SER A 425 -12.73 -17.78 -17.19
C SER A 425 -13.07 -16.68 -16.15
N ILE A 426 -12.09 -15.92 -15.67
CA ILE A 426 -12.26 -15.08 -14.45
C ILE A 426 -13.17 -13.87 -14.68
N ARG A 427 -13.06 -13.16 -15.80
CA ARG A 427 -13.91 -11.97 -16.08
C ARG A 427 -15.35 -12.37 -16.41
N ALA A 428 -15.55 -13.47 -17.13
CA ALA A 428 -16.89 -13.96 -17.48
C ALA A 428 -17.66 -14.43 -16.22
N ALA A 429 -17.02 -15.16 -15.32
CA ALA A 429 -17.69 -15.72 -14.14
C ALA A 429 -18.23 -14.64 -13.17
N ILE A 430 -17.52 -13.51 -13.00
CA ILE A 430 -17.97 -12.42 -12.12
C ILE A 430 -19.10 -11.61 -12.78
N GLN A 431 -19.05 -11.42 -14.10
CA GLN A 431 -20.04 -10.65 -14.87
C GLN A 431 -21.35 -11.45 -15.11
N GLU A 432 -21.27 -12.78 -15.14
CA GLU A 432 -22.43 -13.68 -15.23
C GLU A 432 -23.07 -13.99 -13.85
N ALA A 433 -22.28 -14.06 -12.77
CA ALA A 433 -22.79 -14.26 -11.40
C ALA A 433 -23.68 -13.10 -10.91
N THR A 434 -23.52 -11.90 -11.49
CA THR A 434 -24.45 -10.79 -11.25
C THR A 434 -25.82 -10.95 -11.92
N HIS A 435 -26.06 -12.01 -12.71
CA HIS A 435 -27.31 -12.14 -13.49
C HIS A 435 -28.08 -13.46 -13.28
N CYS A 436 -27.47 -14.54 -12.78
CA CYS A 436 -28.14 -15.84 -12.62
C CYS A 436 -28.03 -16.44 -11.21
N GLY A 437 -29.18 -16.73 -10.61
CA GLY A 437 -29.30 -17.56 -9.42
C GLY A 437 -29.23 -19.04 -9.80
N THR A 438 -28.13 -19.71 -9.46
CA THR A 438 -27.84 -21.16 -9.61
C THR A 438 -27.14 -21.56 -10.93
N PHE A 439 -26.02 -22.30 -10.82
CA PHE A 439 -25.23 -22.84 -11.94
C PHE A 439 -25.16 -24.37 -11.92
N CYS A 440 -25.55 -25.01 -13.03
CA CYS A 440 -25.18 -26.38 -13.41
C CYS A 440 -24.34 -26.33 -14.71
N PHE A 441 -23.24 -27.07 -14.78
CA PHE A 441 -22.48 -27.28 -16.03
C PHE A 441 -22.36 -28.78 -16.30
N GLN A 442 -22.73 -29.21 -17.51
CA GLN A 442 -22.29 -30.46 -18.13
C GLN A 442 -21.39 -30.12 -19.33
N SER A 443 -20.15 -30.67 -19.32
CA SER A 443 -19.20 -30.93 -20.44
C SER A 443 -18.87 -29.84 -21.49
N PRO A 444 -17.61 -29.71 -21.96
CA PRO A 444 -17.17 -28.51 -22.67
C PRO A 444 -17.45 -28.56 -24.17
N THR A 445 -18.03 -27.50 -24.71
CA THR A 445 -17.90 -27.14 -26.13
C THR A 445 -17.20 -25.78 -26.22
N VAL A 446 -16.21 -25.68 -27.10
CA VAL A 446 -15.36 -24.50 -27.29
C VAL A 446 -16.19 -23.32 -27.83
N LEU A 447 -16.32 -22.25 -27.05
CA LEU A 447 -16.86 -20.96 -27.49
C LEU A 447 -15.73 -20.14 -28.13
N SER A 448 -15.82 -19.88 -29.44
CA SER A 448 -14.96 -18.89 -30.11
C SER A 448 -15.64 -17.52 -30.08
N LEU A 449 -14.95 -16.51 -29.58
CA LEU A 449 -15.37 -15.11 -29.65
C LEU A 449 -14.66 -14.47 -30.86
N SER A 450 -15.43 -14.11 -31.88
CA SER A 450 -14.93 -13.27 -32.98
C SER A 450 -15.41 -11.84 -32.79
N TRP A 451 -14.48 -10.89 -32.81
CA TRP A 451 -14.78 -9.47 -32.84
C TRP A 451 -14.89 -9.01 -34.29
N LYS A 452 -16.09 -8.60 -34.73
CA LYS A 452 -16.25 -7.82 -35.95
C LYS A 452 -16.25 -6.33 -35.58
N PRO A 453 -15.41 -5.49 -36.21
CA PRO A 453 -15.54 -4.04 -36.08
C PRO A 453 -16.91 -3.60 -36.63
N LEU A 454 -17.60 -2.71 -35.91
CA LEU A 454 -18.76 -2.01 -36.47
C LEU A 454 -18.28 -1.10 -37.62
N GLU A 455 -18.75 -1.36 -38.83
CA GLU A 455 -18.66 -0.39 -39.92
C GLU A 455 -19.53 0.82 -39.58
N ALA A 456 -18.95 2.02 -39.70
CA ALA A 456 -19.68 3.27 -39.53
C ALA A 456 -20.78 3.41 -40.60
N PRO A 457 -21.97 3.92 -40.26
CA PRO A 457 -23.05 4.09 -41.22
C PRO A 457 -22.63 5.09 -42.30
N ARG A 458 -22.76 4.67 -43.57
CA ARG A 458 -22.61 5.58 -44.71
C ARG A 458 -23.77 6.58 -44.69
N PRO A 459 -23.51 7.88 -44.91
CA PRO A 459 -24.58 8.86 -45.03
C PRO A 459 -25.35 8.62 -46.33
N THR A 460 -26.66 8.45 -46.22
CA THR A 460 -27.60 8.56 -47.34
C THR A 460 -27.84 10.04 -47.64
N ILE A 461 -27.71 10.42 -48.91
CA ILE A 461 -28.12 11.73 -49.46
C ILE A 461 -29.63 11.73 -49.64
#